data_AF-A0A4Q8CZH4-F1
#
_entry.id   AF-A0A4Q8CZH4-F1
#
_cell.length_a   1.000
_cell.length_b   1.000
_cell.length_c   1.000
_cell.angle_alpha   90.00
_cell.angle_beta   90.00
_cell.angle_gamma   90.00
#
_symmetry.space_group_name_H-M   'P 1'
#
loop_
_entity.id
_entity.type
_entity.pdbx_description
1 polymer ?
#
loop_
_entity_poly.entity_id
_entity_poly.type
_entity_poly.pdbx_seq_one_letter_code
_entity_poly.pdbx_strand_id
1 'polypeptide(L)'
;MMATTQTTLNTGLPPQSETDEARRIDGFVVSTALTSLALLAGLIGLEAPIDRVWLLFVGVGLGIALYHAAFGFTAGWRNLVLKRRSGGMRAQMLLLAIATVLFVPVLGFAETLGLTGISGTLAPVGVSLLVGSSLFGFGMQLGGGCGSGTLFTVGAGNLRMMVTLTTFIIGSVIGTMHLPWWLAQPGIDPVDLIAGVGVMPTLVLQLGALGLLAMWFARIERQHHGEVERAILQRPVGPWYTTLLKGGWPLLWGAIALALLNLATLLIAGYPWGITFAFGLWGAKVLQALGVDMAQWAFWTWDYPALALADSVLVNVVSVMDFGLLLGAMLAAGLAGRFNRASRRPLPARSITAAVIGGLSMGYGARLGFGCNIGAMFSGIASASLHGWIWFACAFAGSLAGIRLRPWFGLDQ
;
A
#
# COMPACT_ATOMS: atom_id res chain seq x y z
N MET A 1 58.65 -18.05 28.84
CA MET A 1 58.47 -18.33 27.41
C MET A 1 57.03 -18.03 27.06
N MET A 2 56.82 -17.01 26.23
CA MET A 2 55.52 -16.60 25.68
C MET A 2 54.97 -17.71 24.78
N ALA A 3 53.70 -18.06 24.94
CA ALA A 3 52.95 -18.84 23.96
C ALA A 3 51.61 -18.14 23.72
N THR A 4 51.60 -17.33 22.66
CA THR A 4 50.45 -16.75 21.98
C THR A 4 49.47 -17.84 21.56
N THR A 5 48.22 -17.78 22.03
CA THR A 5 47.12 -18.55 21.44
C THR A 5 46.04 -17.56 21.01
N GLN A 6 45.81 -17.50 19.71
CA GLN A 6 44.97 -16.53 19.03
C GLN A 6 43.50 -16.69 19.40
N THR A 7 42.89 -15.57 19.81
CA THR A 7 41.45 -15.38 19.97
C THR A 7 40.79 -15.43 18.59
N THR A 8 40.11 -16.52 18.25
CA THR A 8 39.24 -16.58 17.07
C THR A 8 38.04 -15.66 17.27
N LEU A 9 38.01 -14.58 16.49
CA LEU A 9 36.86 -13.69 16.32
C LEU A 9 35.64 -14.49 15.87
N ASN A 10 34.71 -14.67 16.80
CA ASN A 10 33.41 -15.27 16.56
C ASN A 10 32.55 -14.27 15.78
N THR A 11 32.70 -14.23 14.46
CA THR A 11 31.82 -13.50 13.55
C THR A 11 30.47 -14.22 13.54
N GLY A 12 29.53 -13.71 14.34
CA GLY A 12 28.15 -14.20 14.44
C GLY A 12 27.33 -13.98 13.17
N LEU A 13 27.75 -14.60 12.06
CA LEU A 13 26.88 -14.93 10.95
C LEU A 13 26.19 -16.26 11.29
N PRO A 14 24.85 -16.31 11.36
CA PRO A 14 24.17 -17.59 11.51
C PRO A 14 24.58 -18.53 10.37
N PRO A 15 24.74 -19.84 10.65
CA PRO A 15 25.26 -20.80 9.69
C PRO A 15 24.43 -20.83 8.42
N GLN A 16 25.12 -20.67 7.29
CA GLN A 16 24.65 -20.73 5.91
C GLN A 16 24.16 -22.15 5.55
N SER A 17 23.11 -22.63 6.23
CA SER A 17 22.47 -23.93 6.00
C SER A 17 21.01 -23.84 5.52
N GLU A 18 20.47 -22.63 5.32
CA GLU A 18 19.25 -22.43 4.50
C GLU A 18 19.63 -22.05 3.06
N THR A 19 20.52 -22.81 2.42
CA THR A 19 20.69 -22.76 0.97
C THR A 19 19.40 -23.22 0.31
N ASP A 20 18.57 -22.23 -0.07
CA ASP A 20 17.88 -22.12 -1.35
C ASP A 20 17.63 -23.44 -2.10
N GLU A 21 16.84 -24.33 -1.49
CA GLU A 21 16.18 -25.38 -2.24
C GLU A 21 15.25 -24.64 -3.22
N ALA A 22 15.48 -24.78 -4.53
CA ALA A 22 14.65 -24.18 -5.57
C ALA A 22 13.21 -24.69 -5.43
N ARG A 23 12.43 -24.03 -4.57
CA ARG A 23 11.14 -24.55 -4.12
C ARG A 23 10.20 -24.68 -5.31
N ARG A 24 9.60 -25.87 -5.39
CA ARG A 24 8.62 -26.22 -6.42
C ARG A 24 7.41 -25.30 -6.30
N ILE A 25 6.83 -24.98 -7.46
CA ILE A 25 5.57 -24.23 -7.54
C ILE A 25 4.49 -24.99 -6.76
N ASP A 26 3.74 -24.29 -5.92
CA ASP A 26 2.59 -24.85 -5.23
C ASP A 26 1.40 -24.91 -6.20
N GLY A 27 1.27 -26.05 -6.90
CA GLY A 27 0.23 -26.23 -7.92
C GLY A 27 -1.20 -26.12 -7.38
N PHE A 28 -1.42 -26.46 -6.11
CA PHE A 28 -2.74 -26.33 -5.48
C PHE A 28 -3.10 -24.86 -5.26
N VAL A 29 -2.18 -24.07 -4.71
CA VAL A 29 -2.39 -22.63 -4.50
C VAL A 29 -2.55 -21.91 -5.84
N VAL A 30 -1.71 -22.24 -6.83
CA VAL A 30 -1.79 -21.63 -8.17
C VAL A 30 -3.11 -21.97 -8.86
N SER A 31 -3.52 -23.24 -8.87
CA SER A 31 -4.80 -23.64 -9.48
C SER A 31 -5.97 -22.97 -8.77
N THR A 32 -5.99 -22.92 -7.44
CA THR A 32 -7.03 -22.23 -6.66
C THR A 32 -7.11 -20.74 -6.97
N ALA A 33 -5.97 -20.05 -7.08
CA ALA A 33 -5.93 -18.64 -7.44
C ALA A 33 -6.46 -18.40 -8.85
N LEU A 34 -6.07 -19.23 -9.82
CA LEU A 34 -6.53 -19.13 -11.22
C LEU A 34 -8.01 -19.46 -11.38
N THR A 35 -8.52 -20.50 -10.70
CA THR A 35 -9.94 -20.85 -10.75
C THR A 35 -10.80 -19.77 -10.09
N SER A 36 -10.35 -19.22 -8.95
CA SER A 36 -11.04 -18.12 -8.27
C SER A 36 -11.05 -16.85 -9.12
N LEU A 37 -9.94 -16.57 -9.81
CA LEU A 37 -9.83 -15.44 -10.74
C LEU A 37 -10.76 -15.61 -11.94
N ALA A 38 -10.81 -16.79 -12.54
CA ALA A 38 -11.71 -17.09 -13.66
C ALA A 38 -13.19 -16.98 -13.25
N LEU A 39 -13.54 -17.49 -12.06
CA LEU A 39 -14.88 -17.38 -11.51
C LEU A 39 -15.28 -15.92 -11.28
N LEU A 40 -14.41 -15.14 -10.61
CA LEU A 40 -14.69 -13.72 -10.35
C LEU A 40 -14.75 -12.89 -11.63
N ALA A 41 -13.86 -13.14 -12.60
CA ALA A 41 -13.92 -12.48 -13.90
C ALA A 41 -15.23 -12.79 -14.63
N GLY A 42 -15.69 -14.05 -14.56
CA GLY A 42 -16.99 -14.46 -15.09
C GLY A 42 -18.15 -13.73 -14.41
N LEU A 43 -18.20 -13.71 -13.07
CA LEU A 43 -19.25 -13.03 -12.31
C LEU A 43 -19.28 -11.52 -12.57
N ILE A 44 -18.11 -10.87 -12.54
CA ILE A 44 -17.98 -9.44 -12.84
C ILE A 44 -18.42 -9.14 -14.28
N GLY A 45 -18.06 -10.00 -15.23
CA GLY A 45 -18.47 -9.85 -16.63
C GLY A 45 -19.98 -10.01 -16.87
N LEU A 46 -20.71 -10.61 -15.93
CA LEU A 46 -22.18 -10.72 -15.97
C LEU A 46 -22.88 -9.53 -15.32
N GLU A 47 -22.30 -8.93 -14.28
CA GLU A 47 -22.92 -7.86 -13.47
C GLU A 47 -22.44 -6.45 -13.83
N ALA A 48 -21.25 -6.30 -14.41
CA ALA A 48 -20.58 -5.01 -14.59
C ALA A 48 -20.08 -4.81 -16.03
N PRO A 49 -19.84 -3.55 -16.44
CA PRO A 49 -19.19 -3.30 -17.72
C PRO A 49 -17.78 -3.89 -17.78
N ILE A 50 -17.29 -4.16 -19.00
CA ILE A 50 -16.06 -4.92 -19.25
C ILE A 50 -14.79 -4.28 -18.65
N ASP A 51 -14.80 -2.97 -18.41
CA ASP A 51 -13.72 -2.25 -17.74
C ASP A 51 -13.46 -2.76 -16.32
N ARG A 52 -14.48 -3.26 -15.60
CA ARG A 52 -14.30 -3.89 -14.28
C ARG A 52 -13.47 -5.18 -14.38
N VAL A 53 -13.65 -5.96 -15.45
CA VAL A 53 -12.83 -7.15 -15.70
C VAL A 53 -11.38 -6.75 -15.99
N TRP A 54 -11.14 -5.68 -16.76
CA TRP A 54 -9.79 -5.16 -16.96
C TRP A 54 -9.15 -4.68 -15.65
N LEU A 55 -9.92 -3.97 -14.80
CA LEU A 55 -9.47 -3.51 -13.49
C LEU A 55 -9.17 -4.67 -12.53
N LEU A 56 -9.89 -5.78 -12.62
CA LEU A 56 -9.55 -7.01 -11.89
C LEU A 56 -8.14 -7.50 -12.27
N PHE A 57 -7.83 -7.56 -13.57
CA PHE A 57 -6.51 -7.98 -14.04
C PHE A 57 -5.40 -6.97 -13.71
N VAL A 58 -5.70 -5.66 -13.73
CA VAL A 58 -4.79 -4.64 -13.19
C VAL A 58 -4.53 -4.88 -11.70
N GLY A 59 -5.57 -5.18 -10.92
CA GLY A 59 -5.47 -5.62 -9.54
C GLY A 59 -4.53 -6.83 -9.36
N VAL A 60 -4.70 -7.87 -10.18
CA VAL A 60 -3.81 -9.04 -10.18
C VAL A 60 -2.36 -8.63 -10.42
N GLY A 61 -2.09 -7.78 -11.41
CA GLY A 61 -0.77 -7.23 -11.68
C GLY A 61 -0.19 -6.49 -10.47
N LEU A 62 -0.99 -5.68 -9.79
CA LEU A 62 -0.59 -4.94 -8.58
C LEU A 62 -0.23 -5.90 -7.44
N GLY A 63 -1.04 -6.95 -7.23
CA GLY A 63 -0.77 -7.99 -6.24
C GLY A 63 0.53 -8.74 -6.49
N ILE A 64 0.77 -9.14 -7.73
CA ILE A 64 2.01 -9.82 -8.17
C ILE A 64 3.21 -8.90 -7.95
N ALA A 65 3.13 -7.64 -8.40
CA ALA A 65 4.21 -6.67 -8.27
C ALA A 65 4.56 -6.39 -6.80
N LEU A 66 3.56 -6.18 -5.95
CA LEU A 66 3.75 -5.95 -4.51
C LEU A 66 4.41 -7.15 -3.83
N TYR A 67 3.95 -8.37 -4.12
CA TYR A 67 4.46 -9.59 -3.50
C TYR A 67 5.89 -9.89 -3.96
N HIS A 68 6.14 -9.92 -5.26
CA HIS A 68 7.45 -10.32 -5.80
C HIS A 68 8.56 -9.29 -5.57
N ALA A 69 8.22 -8.00 -5.54
CA ALA A 69 9.16 -6.94 -5.17
C ALA A 69 9.28 -6.75 -3.65
N ALA A 70 8.43 -7.43 -2.85
CA ALA A 70 8.31 -7.22 -1.41
C ALA A 70 8.23 -5.71 -1.05
N PHE A 71 7.47 -4.94 -1.85
CA PHE A 71 7.46 -3.49 -1.80
C PHE A 71 6.66 -2.99 -0.59
N GLY A 72 7.31 -2.98 0.58
CA GLY A 72 6.68 -2.66 1.85
C GLY A 72 6.89 -1.21 2.28
N PHE A 73 5.83 -0.40 2.26
CA PHE A 73 5.87 0.98 2.76
C PHE A 73 6.30 1.03 4.25
N THR A 74 5.59 0.30 5.10
CA THR A 74 5.80 0.23 6.55
C THR A 74 7.23 -0.20 6.93
N ALA A 75 7.75 -1.25 6.27
CA ALA A 75 9.08 -1.79 6.54
C ALA A 75 10.19 -0.82 6.10
N GLY A 76 10.03 -0.15 4.96
CA GLY A 76 10.97 0.88 4.51
C GLY A 76 11.13 2.02 5.51
N TRP A 77 10.02 2.48 6.09
CA TRP A 77 10.01 3.57 7.07
C TRP A 77 10.68 3.13 8.38
N ARG A 78 10.34 1.91 8.85
CA ARG A 78 10.93 1.32 10.06
C ARG A 78 12.44 1.09 9.92
N ASN A 79 12.89 0.56 8.79
CA ASN A 79 14.31 0.33 8.53
C ASN A 79 15.12 1.62 8.45
N LEU A 80 14.54 2.71 7.93
CA LEU A 80 15.19 4.02 7.98
C LEU A 80 15.37 4.51 9.42
N VAL A 81 14.33 4.38 10.25
CA VAL A 81 14.35 4.89 11.63
C VAL A 81 15.27 4.08 12.53
N LEU A 82 15.16 2.75 12.51
CA LEU A 82 15.86 1.86 13.44
C LEU A 82 17.24 1.45 12.94
N LYS A 83 17.38 1.15 11.65
CA LYS A 83 18.61 0.59 11.06
C LYS A 83 19.39 1.60 10.22
N ARG A 84 18.86 2.82 10.04
CA ARG A 84 19.41 3.85 9.14
C ARG A 84 19.60 3.36 7.70
N ARG A 85 18.82 2.35 7.28
CA ARG A 85 18.84 1.79 5.93
C ARG A 85 17.74 2.45 5.11
N SER A 86 18.12 3.18 4.07
CA SER A 86 17.18 4.03 3.32
C SER A 86 16.64 3.41 2.03
N GLY A 87 17.05 2.18 1.69
CA GLY A 87 16.69 1.52 0.42
C GLY A 87 15.19 1.54 0.11
N GLY A 88 14.35 1.18 1.09
CA GLY A 88 12.89 1.20 0.93
C GLY A 88 12.29 2.61 0.78
N MET A 89 12.82 3.61 1.49
CA MET A 89 12.37 5.00 1.38
C MET A 89 12.74 5.61 0.03
N ARG A 90 13.96 5.37 -0.44
CA ARG A 90 14.41 5.82 -1.77
C ARG A 90 13.61 5.14 -2.89
N ALA A 91 13.27 3.87 -2.75
CA ALA A 91 12.41 3.18 -3.71
C ALA A 91 11.01 3.79 -3.79
N GLN A 92 10.44 4.24 -2.67
CA GLN A 92 9.17 4.97 -2.64
C GLN A 92 9.29 6.34 -3.32
N MET A 93 10.38 7.10 -3.08
CA MET A 93 10.60 8.37 -3.77
C MET A 93 10.72 8.18 -5.29
N LEU A 94 11.37 7.09 -5.73
CA LEU A 94 11.48 6.74 -7.13
C LEU A 94 10.12 6.36 -7.74
N LEU A 95 9.32 5.54 -7.03
CA LEU A 95 7.95 5.22 -7.41
C LEU A 95 7.10 6.48 -7.60
N LEU A 96 7.15 7.40 -6.62
CA LEU A 96 6.45 8.68 -6.69
C LEU A 96 6.94 9.52 -7.86
N ALA A 97 8.25 9.59 -8.10
CA ALA A 97 8.82 10.39 -9.19
C ALA A 97 8.38 9.87 -10.56
N ILE A 98 8.41 8.54 -10.77
CA ILE A 98 7.94 7.92 -12.01
C ILE A 98 6.44 8.21 -12.18
N ALA A 99 5.63 8.03 -11.13
CA ALA A 99 4.20 8.29 -11.22
C ALA A 99 3.88 9.77 -11.46
N THR A 100 4.61 10.71 -10.86
CA THR A 100 4.48 12.16 -11.13
C THR A 100 4.76 12.47 -12.60
N VAL A 101 5.81 11.89 -13.19
CA VAL A 101 6.13 12.07 -14.63
C VAL A 101 5.02 11.52 -15.53
N LEU A 102 4.36 10.44 -15.11
CA LEU A 102 3.27 9.83 -15.88
C LEU A 102 1.92 10.56 -15.71
N PHE A 103 1.56 10.94 -14.48
CA PHE A 103 0.24 11.45 -14.14
C PHE A 103 0.08 12.94 -14.43
N VAL A 104 1.08 13.75 -14.11
CA VAL A 104 0.96 15.21 -14.22
C VAL A 104 0.68 15.67 -15.66
N PRO A 105 1.36 15.13 -16.71
CA PRO A 105 1.00 15.44 -18.09
C PRO A 105 -0.39 14.92 -18.47
N VAL A 106 -0.75 13.70 -18.07
CA VAL A 106 -2.05 13.10 -18.41
C VAL A 106 -3.21 13.90 -17.81
N LEU A 107 -3.08 14.33 -16.54
CA LEU A 107 -4.09 15.14 -15.87
C LEU A 107 -4.11 16.58 -16.39
N GLY A 108 -2.94 17.20 -16.59
CA GLY A 108 -2.85 18.58 -17.06
C GLY A 108 -3.25 18.80 -18.52
N PHE A 109 -3.17 17.75 -19.35
CA PHE A 109 -3.58 17.77 -20.75
C PHE A 109 -4.80 16.88 -21.04
N ALA A 110 -5.57 16.50 -20.00
CA ALA A 110 -6.71 15.60 -20.17
C ALA A 110 -7.73 16.14 -21.19
N GLU A 111 -8.08 17.43 -21.08
CA GLU A 111 -9.02 18.08 -22.00
C GLU A 111 -8.50 18.11 -23.45
N THR A 112 -7.21 18.43 -23.64
CA THR A 112 -6.61 18.51 -24.98
C THR A 112 -6.41 17.14 -25.63
N LEU A 113 -6.27 16.09 -24.81
CA LEU A 113 -6.21 14.69 -25.24
C LEU A 113 -7.60 14.08 -25.47
N GLY A 114 -8.69 14.83 -25.24
CA GLY A 114 -10.06 14.32 -25.34
C GLY A 114 -10.42 13.30 -24.26
N LEU A 115 -9.66 13.24 -23.17
CA LEU A 115 -9.89 12.37 -22.04
C LEU A 115 -10.92 13.01 -21.10
N THR A 116 -12.18 12.57 -21.21
CA THR A 116 -13.28 13.04 -20.36
C THR A 116 -13.45 12.14 -19.13
N GLY A 117 -13.84 12.73 -17.99
CA GLY A 117 -14.13 11.98 -16.76
C GLY A 117 -12.89 11.48 -15.99
N ILE A 118 -11.70 11.99 -16.30
CA ILE A 118 -10.48 11.69 -15.54
C ILE A 118 -10.29 12.74 -14.44
N SER A 119 -10.13 12.29 -13.20
CA SER A 119 -9.87 13.13 -12.04
C SER A 119 -8.68 12.61 -11.24
N GLY A 120 -7.88 13.50 -10.66
CA GLY A 120 -6.82 13.12 -9.73
C GLY A 120 -7.34 12.84 -8.31
N THR A 121 -6.51 12.26 -7.46
CA THR A 121 -6.83 12.12 -6.02
C THR A 121 -6.57 13.44 -5.30
N LEU A 122 -7.59 14.31 -5.30
CA LEU A 122 -7.60 15.58 -4.61
C LEU A 122 -8.41 15.46 -3.30
N ALA A 123 -7.87 15.97 -2.20
CA ALA A 123 -8.55 15.96 -0.91
C ALA A 123 -8.30 17.28 -0.15
N PRO A 124 -9.24 17.71 0.72
CA PRO A 124 -9.09 18.92 1.49
C PRO A 124 -7.97 18.79 2.53
N VAL A 125 -7.37 19.94 2.87
CA VAL A 125 -6.32 20.01 3.89
C VAL A 125 -6.92 20.60 5.16
N GLY A 126 -7.09 19.79 6.19
CA GLY A 126 -7.66 20.26 7.46
C GLY A 126 -7.29 19.36 8.62
N VAL A 127 -7.91 19.61 9.78
CA VAL A 127 -7.66 18.84 11.01
C VAL A 127 -7.90 17.34 10.80
N SER A 128 -8.92 16.97 10.01
CA SER A 128 -9.20 15.58 9.61
C SER A 128 -7.97 14.90 9.01
N LEU A 129 -7.32 15.57 8.04
CA LEU A 129 -6.15 15.04 7.35
C LEU A 129 -4.99 14.83 8.33
N LEU A 130 -4.69 15.81 9.17
CA LEU A 130 -3.56 15.76 10.10
C LEU A 130 -3.72 14.59 11.09
N VAL A 131 -4.87 14.53 11.76
CA VAL A 131 -5.17 13.49 12.76
C VAL A 131 -5.26 12.12 12.10
N GLY A 132 -5.98 12.02 10.97
CA GLY A 132 -6.16 10.77 10.24
C GLY A 132 -4.85 10.18 9.75
N SER A 133 -4.00 11.00 9.13
CA SER A 133 -2.70 10.58 8.62
C SER A 133 -1.77 10.11 9.74
N SER A 134 -1.68 10.85 10.85
CA SER A 134 -0.86 10.45 11.99
C SER A 134 -1.35 9.17 12.65
N LEU A 135 -2.67 9.02 12.84
CA LEU A 135 -3.23 7.78 13.39
C LEU A 135 -3.00 6.58 12.46
N PHE A 136 -3.12 6.79 11.15
CA PHE A 136 -2.81 5.76 10.15
C PHE A 136 -1.34 5.34 10.23
N GLY A 137 -0.42 6.30 10.27
CA GLY A 137 1.01 6.07 10.40
C GLY A 137 1.38 5.27 11.65
N PHE A 138 0.78 5.61 12.79
CA PHE A 138 0.88 4.85 14.04
C PHE A 138 0.38 3.41 13.85
N GLY A 139 -0.84 3.28 13.31
CA GLY A 139 -1.51 1.99 13.13
C GLY A 139 -0.74 1.03 12.24
N MET A 140 -0.18 1.51 11.11
CA MET A 140 0.52 0.64 10.17
C MET A 140 1.76 -0.03 10.77
N GLN A 141 2.42 0.60 11.76
CA GLN A 141 3.60 0.03 12.41
C GLN A 141 3.25 -1.09 13.38
N LEU A 142 2.12 -0.97 14.09
CA LEU A 142 1.60 -2.04 14.96
C LEU A 142 0.93 -3.14 14.13
N GLY A 143 0.16 -2.77 13.10
CA GLY A 143 -0.50 -3.68 12.17
C GLY A 143 0.49 -4.50 11.35
N GLY A 144 1.69 -3.97 11.09
CA GLY A 144 2.76 -4.67 10.38
C GLY A 144 2.72 -4.51 8.85
N GLY A 145 1.81 -3.68 8.34
CA GLY A 145 1.66 -3.33 6.93
C GLY A 145 0.75 -2.10 6.78
N CYS A 146 0.75 -1.50 5.59
CA CYS A 146 -0.25 -0.49 5.19
C CYS A 146 -1.49 -1.18 4.59
N GLY A 147 -2.42 -0.45 3.95
CA GLY A 147 -3.60 -1.02 3.31
C GLY A 147 -3.27 -2.11 2.28
N SER A 148 -2.51 -1.75 1.23
CA SER A 148 -2.02 -2.73 0.23
C SER A 148 -1.16 -3.81 0.85
N GLY A 149 -0.27 -3.41 1.77
CA GLY A 149 0.58 -4.30 2.54
C GLY A 149 -0.19 -5.41 3.24
N THR A 150 -1.30 -5.05 3.87
CA THR A 150 -2.20 -5.97 4.56
C THR A 150 -2.88 -6.89 3.56
N LEU A 151 -3.39 -6.36 2.46
CA LEU A 151 -4.15 -7.14 1.49
C LEU A 151 -3.30 -8.18 0.77
N PHE A 152 -2.11 -7.81 0.26
CA PHE A 152 -1.25 -8.78 -0.44
C PHE A 152 -0.66 -9.83 0.52
N THR A 153 -0.40 -9.47 1.79
CA THR A 153 0.10 -10.43 2.78
C THR A 153 -0.99 -11.39 3.25
N VAL A 154 -2.25 -10.95 3.32
CA VAL A 154 -3.41 -11.84 3.48
C VAL A 154 -3.52 -12.78 2.28
N GLY A 155 -3.41 -12.26 1.05
CA GLY A 155 -3.37 -13.07 -0.17
C GLY A 155 -2.24 -14.11 -0.16
N ALA A 156 -1.11 -13.82 0.50
CA ALA A 156 -0.02 -14.77 0.70
C ALA A 156 -0.23 -15.76 1.86
N GLY A 157 -1.38 -15.71 2.56
CA GLY A 157 -1.75 -16.64 3.63
C GLY A 157 -1.25 -16.25 5.03
N ASN A 158 -1.04 -14.96 5.32
CA ASN A 158 -0.60 -14.51 6.66
C ASN A 158 -1.78 -14.31 7.63
N LEU A 159 -1.94 -15.21 8.61
CA LEU A 159 -3.02 -15.20 9.59
C LEU A 159 -3.03 -13.94 10.47
N ARG A 160 -1.86 -13.41 10.85
CA ARG A 160 -1.78 -12.16 11.62
C ARG A 160 -2.38 -10.99 10.85
N MET A 161 -2.13 -10.95 9.55
CA MET A 161 -2.61 -9.88 8.68
C MET A 161 -4.11 -10.00 8.40
N MET A 162 -4.70 -11.20 8.52
CA MET A 162 -6.17 -11.35 8.50
C MET A 162 -6.83 -10.68 9.70
N VAL A 163 -6.23 -10.80 10.90
CA VAL A 163 -6.70 -10.06 12.08
C VAL A 163 -6.61 -8.56 11.83
N THR A 164 -5.45 -8.08 11.37
CA THR A 164 -5.25 -6.67 11.02
C THR A 164 -6.29 -6.18 9.99
N LEU A 165 -6.56 -6.96 8.94
CA LEU A 165 -7.54 -6.60 7.90
C LEU A 165 -8.95 -6.51 8.46
N THR A 166 -9.35 -7.48 9.29
CA THR A 166 -10.68 -7.51 9.90
C THR A 166 -10.90 -6.27 10.77
N THR A 167 -9.92 -5.93 11.62
CA THR A 167 -10.02 -4.74 12.47
C THR A 167 -9.83 -3.43 11.70
N PHE A 168 -9.13 -3.46 10.55
CA PHE A 168 -9.09 -2.35 9.60
C PHE A 168 -10.49 -2.07 9.05
N ILE A 169 -11.20 -3.09 8.57
CA ILE A 169 -12.58 -2.95 8.07
C ILE A 169 -13.47 -2.31 9.14
N ILE A 170 -13.42 -2.81 10.37
CA ILE A 170 -14.18 -2.25 11.50
C ILE A 170 -13.81 -0.79 11.74
N GLY A 171 -12.52 -0.47 11.84
CA GLY A 171 -12.06 0.91 12.02
C GLY A 171 -12.47 1.84 10.88
N SER A 172 -12.50 1.33 9.65
CA SER A 172 -12.89 2.10 8.46
C SER A 172 -14.37 2.47 8.48
N VAL A 173 -15.23 1.52 8.87
CA VAL A 173 -16.67 1.77 9.08
C VAL A 173 -16.88 2.84 10.15
N ILE A 174 -16.23 2.72 11.32
CA ILE A 174 -16.31 3.75 12.37
C ILE A 174 -15.83 5.11 11.84
N GLY A 175 -14.77 5.11 11.02
CA GLY A 175 -14.29 6.31 10.33
C GLY A 175 -15.35 6.96 9.45
N THR A 176 -16.17 6.18 8.73
CA THR A 176 -17.26 6.74 7.91
C THR A 176 -18.34 7.44 8.74
N MET A 177 -18.61 6.96 9.95
CA MET A 177 -19.62 7.54 10.83
C MET A 177 -19.19 8.90 11.39
N HIS A 178 -17.89 9.06 11.68
CA HIS A 178 -17.35 10.29 12.27
C HIS A 178 -16.84 11.30 11.24
N LEU A 179 -16.61 10.89 9.99
CA LEU A 179 -16.01 11.76 8.97
C LEU A 179 -16.73 13.11 8.78
N PRO A 180 -18.08 13.20 8.75
CA PRO A 180 -18.77 14.48 8.61
C PRO A 180 -18.40 15.50 9.69
N TRP A 181 -18.23 15.05 10.94
CA TRP A 181 -17.82 15.92 12.04
C TRP A 181 -16.38 16.44 11.87
N TRP A 182 -15.47 15.58 11.37
CA TRP A 182 -14.09 15.97 11.09
C TRP A 182 -13.97 16.95 9.93
N LEU A 183 -14.81 16.82 8.91
CA LEU A 183 -14.86 17.78 7.79
C LEU A 183 -15.43 19.14 8.19
N ALA A 184 -16.22 19.21 9.26
CA ALA A 184 -16.70 20.48 9.82
C ALA A 184 -15.62 21.24 10.61
N GLN A 185 -14.48 20.62 10.91
CA GLN A 185 -13.35 21.27 11.57
C GLN A 185 -12.58 22.16 10.59
N PRO A 186 -11.76 23.12 11.08
CA PRO A 186 -11.01 24.03 10.22
C PRO A 186 -10.16 23.30 9.16
N GLY A 187 -10.26 23.78 7.93
CA GLY A 187 -9.53 23.27 6.78
C GLY A 187 -9.66 24.20 5.60
N ILE A 188 -8.90 23.89 4.56
CA ILE A 188 -8.93 24.54 3.26
C ILE A 188 -9.33 23.52 2.19
N ASP A 189 -9.89 24.04 1.11
CA ASP A 189 -10.28 23.24 -0.04
C ASP A 189 -9.09 22.50 -0.68
N PRO A 190 -9.34 21.45 -1.47
CA PRO A 190 -8.28 20.70 -2.14
C PRO A 190 -7.37 21.62 -2.96
N VAL A 191 -6.07 21.56 -2.68
CA VAL A 191 -5.05 22.33 -3.42
C VAL A 191 -4.46 21.44 -4.51
N ASP A 192 -4.76 21.79 -5.76
CA ASP A 192 -4.20 21.19 -6.97
C ASP A 192 -3.05 22.06 -7.52
N LEU A 193 -1.84 21.51 -7.54
CA LEU A 193 -0.67 22.23 -8.03
C LEU A 193 -0.70 22.43 -9.56
N ILE A 194 -1.31 21.52 -10.32
CA ILE A 194 -1.41 21.64 -11.78
C ILE A 194 -2.27 22.84 -12.13
N ALA A 195 -3.44 22.96 -11.50
CA ALA A 195 -4.32 24.10 -11.69
C ALA A 195 -3.69 25.41 -11.21
N GLY A 196 -2.88 25.38 -10.14
CA GLY A 196 -2.27 26.57 -9.55
C GLY A 196 -1.05 27.13 -10.30
N VAL A 197 -0.08 26.27 -10.67
CA VAL A 197 1.19 26.71 -11.27
C VAL A 197 1.47 26.11 -12.65
N GLY A 198 0.60 25.25 -13.17
CA GLY A 198 0.75 24.59 -14.45
C GLY A 198 1.59 23.31 -14.41
N VAL A 199 1.59 22.59 -15.53
CA VAL A 199 2.18 21.23 -15.66
C VAL A 199 3.70 21.24 -15.43
N MET A 200 4.44 22.09 -16.15
CA MET A 200 5.92 22.09 -16.09
C MET A 200 6.45 22.55 -14.72
N PRO A 201 5.96 23.64 -14.11
CA PRO A 201 6.40 24.02 -12.77
C PRO A 201 6.06 22.96 -11.72
N THR A 202 4.88 22.33 -11.81
CA THR A 202 4.49 21.22 -10.94
C THR A 202 5.46 20.04 -11.04
N LEU A 203 5.84 19.65 -12.26
CA LEU A 203 6.82 18.58 -12.48
C LEU A 203 8.16 18.91 -11.83
N VAL A 204 8.71 20.11 -12.08
CA VAL A 204 9.99 20.54 -11.51
C VAL A 204 9.92 20.59 -9.97
N LEU A 205 8.85 21.14 -9.42
CA LEU A 205 8.65 21.26 -7.97
C LEU A 205 8.60 19.87 -7.31
N GLN A 206 7.76 18.96 -7.80
CA GLN A 206 7.58 17.65 -7.19
C GLN A 206 8.82 16.76 -7.37
N LEU A 207 9.42 16.74 -8.57
CA LEU A 207 10.65 15.97 -8.80
C LEU A 207 11.83 16.53 -8.01
N GLY A 208 11.92 17.86 -7.88
CA GLY A 208 12.89 18.52 -7.02
C GLY A 208 12.72 18.11 -5.56
N ALA A 209 11.50 18.18 -5.02
CA ALA A 209 11.20 17.78 -3.64
C ALA A 209 11.49 16.29 -3.38
N LEU A 210 11.05 15.39 -4.27
CA LEU A 210 11.32 13.95 -4.17
C LEU A 210 12.82 13.65 -4.28
N GLY A 211 13.53 14.33 -5.17
CA GLY A 211 14.98 14.23 -5.33
C GLY A 211 15.74 14.68 -4.07
N LEU A 212 15.36 15.83 -3.50
CA LEU A 212 15.92 16.33 -2.24
C LEU A 212 15.69 15.36 -1.08
N LEU A 213 14.48 14.81 -0.94
CA LEU A 213 14.18 13.80 0.08
C LEU A 213 15.00 12.52 -0.14
N ALA A 214 15.09 12.02 -1.38
CA ALA A 214 15.88 10.83 -1.69
C ALA A 214 17.38 11.04 -1.38
N MET A 215 17.93 12.21 -1.70
CA MET A 215 19.30 12.59 -1.35
C MET A 215 19.49 12.72 0.16
N TRP A 216 18.52 13.28 0.87
CA TRP A 216 18.56 13.40 2.32
C TRP A 216 18.58 12.02 3.00
N PHE A 217 17.72 11.10 2.57
CA PHE A 217 17.72 9.73 3.08
C PHE A 217 19.02 8.98 2.74
N ALA A 218 19.55 9.16 1.53
CA ALA A 218 20.85 8.61 1.14
C ALA A 218 21.98 9.15 2.01
N ARG A 219 21.94 10.45 2.36
CA ARG A 219 22.91 11.10 3.24
C ARG A 219 22.88 10.51 4.65
N ILE A 220 21.68 10.30 5.22
CA ILE A 220 21.52 9.64 6.53
C ILE A 220 22.16 8.24 6.52
N GLU A 221 21.90 7.45 5.48
CA GLU A 221 22.48 6.11 5.36
C GLU A 221 24.00 6.15 5.22
N ARG A 222 24.52 7.03 4.35
CA ARG A 222 25.97 7.18 4.10
C ARG A 222 26.72 7.63 5.35
N GLN A 223 26.14 8.52 6.15
CA GLN A 223 26.76 8.99 7.39
C GLN A 223 26.88 7.88 8.44
N HIS A 224 25.95 6.92 8.47
CA HIS A 224 25.95 5.85 9.46
C HIS A 224 26.71 4.60 9.01
N HIS A 225 26.62 4.24 7.73
CA HIS A 225 27.18 3.00 7.18
C HIS A 225 28.39 3.20 6.26
N GLY A 226 28.80 4.45 5.97
CA GLY A 226 29.87 4.79 5.03
C GLY A 226 29.47 4.69 3.56
N GLU A 227 28.64 3.69 3.22
CA GLU A 227 28.12 3.45 1.88
C GLU A 227 26.59 3.38 1.84
N VAL A 228 26.04 3.67 0.67
CA VAL A 228 24.58 3.61 0.42
C VAL A 228 24.25 2.27 -0.24
N GLU A 229 23.37 1.50 0.38
CA GLU A 229 22.96 0.21 -0.14
C GLU A 229 22.34 0.34 -1.55
N ARG A 230 22.76 -0.52 -2.46
CA ARG A 230 22.23 -0.57 -3.84
C ARG A 230 20.92 -1.36 -3.95
N ALA A 231 20.07 -1.33 -2.91
CA ALA A 231 18.82 -2.10 -2.82
C ALA A 231 17.87 -1.90 -4.01
N ILE A 232 17.88 -0.71 -4.64
CA ILE A 232 17.02 -0.40 -5.79
C ILE A 232 17.45 -1.14 -7.06
N LEU A 233 18.76 -1.28 -7.26
CA LEU A 233 19.39 -1.79 -8.48
C LEU A 233 20.02 -3.17 -8.26
N GLN A 234 19.64 -3.88 -7.20
CA GLN A 234 20.09 -5.25 -6.98
C GLN A 234 19.72 -6.09 -8.22
N ARG A 235 20.73 -6.72 -8.83
CA ARG A 235 20.50 -7.56 -10.01
C ARG A 235 19.81 -8.86 -9.58
N PRO A 236 18.89 -9.39 -10.39
CA PRO A 236 18.34 -10.71 -10.16
C PRO A 236 19.43 -11.78 -10.06
N VAL A 237 19.28 -12.73 -9.14
CA VAL A 237 20.26 -13.82 -8.89
C VAL A 237 20.12 -14.97 -9.92
N GLY A 238 19.46 -14.74 -11.06
CA GLY A 238 19.21 -15.76 -12.07
C GLY A 238 18.61 -15.19 -13.37
N PRO A 239 18.22 -16.07 -14.31
CA PRO A 239 17.59 -15.67 -15.57
C PRO A 239 16.33 -14.83 -15.33
N TRP A 240 16.14 -13.78 -16.13
CA TRP A 240 15.05 -12.81 -15.94
C TRP A 240 13.66 -13.44 -15.87
N TYR A 241 13.40 -14.52 -16.62
CA TYR A 241 12.11 -15.24 -16.62
C TYR A 241 11.84 -15.98 -15.30
N THR A 242 12.89 -16.54 -14.66
CA THR A 242 12.73 -17.20 -13.35
C THR A 242 12.43 -16.20 -12.26
N THR A 243 13.09 -15.03 -12.28
CA THR A 243 12.86 -13.92 -11.35
C THR A 243 11.46 -13.33 -11.54
N LEU A 244 11.01 -13.21 -12.80
CA LEU A 244 9.68 -12.71 -13.12
C LEU A 244 8.60 -13.59 -12.49
N LEU A 245 8.74 -14.92 -12.59
CA LEU A 245 7.74 -15.90 -12.13
C LEU A 245 7.87 -16.29 -10.65
N LYS A 246 9.10 -16.48 -10.13
CA LYS A 246 9.34 -16.96 -8.76
C LYS A 246 9.62 -15.84 -7.76
N GLY A 247 9.76 -14.61 -8.22
CA GLY A 247 9.96 -13.41 -7.39
C GLY A 247 11.42 -13.03 -7.17
N GLY A 248 11.64 -12.14 -6.19
CA GLY A 248 12.94 -11.49 -5.98
C GLY A 248 13.15 -10.31 -6.92
N TRP A 249 12.07 -9.59 -7.23
CA TRP A 249 12.14 -8.44 -8.12
C TRP A 249 12.96 -7.33 -7.46
N PRO A 250 13.85 -6.67 -8.22
CA PRO A 250 14.47 -5.43 -7.78
C PRO A 250 13.38 -4.41 -7.45
N LEU A 251 13.61 -3.55 -6.44
CA LEU A 251 12.63 -2.53 -6.06
C LEU A 251 12.31 -1.58 -7.22
N LEU A 252 13.23 -1.40 -8.16
CA LEU A 252 13.00 -0.67 -9.41
C LEU A 252 11.89 -1.29 -10.26
N TRP A 253 11.88 -2.62 -10.41
CA TRP A 253 10.85 -3.31 -11.21
C TRP A 253 9.49 -3.17 -10.54
N GLY A 254 9.44 -3.31 -9.21
CA GLY A 254 8.24 -3.02 -8.44
C GLY A 254 7.76 -1.57 -8.64
N ALA A 255 8.67 -0.59 -8.54
CA ALA A 255 8.32 0.83 -8.70
C ALA A 255 7.74 1.13 -10.10
N ILE A 256 8.38 0.63 -11.17
CA ILE A 256 7.91 0.81 -12.55
C ILE A 256 6.56 0.13 -12.74
N ALA A 257 6.42 -1.14 -12.31
CA ALA A 257 5.17 -1.89 -12.47
C ALA A 257 4.01 -1.20 -11.74
N LEU A 258 4.21 -0.77 -10.49
CA LEU A 258 3.18 -0.08 -9.71
C LEU A 258 2.80 1.26 -10.32
N ALA A 259 3.76 2.03 -10.85
CA ALA A 259 3.47 3.31 -11.53
C ALA A 259 2.66 3.11 -12.82
N LEU A 260 3.04 2.15 -13.65
CA LEU A 260 2.34 1.85 -14.91
C LEU A 260 0.94 1.27 -14.66
N LEU A 261 0.80 0.37 -13.69
CA LEU A 261 -0.51 -0.21 -13.34
C LEU A 261 -1.44 0.81 -12.68
N ASN A 262 -0.90 1.75 -11.90
CA ASN A 262 -1.70 2.87 -11.39
C ASN A 262 -2.13 3.81 -12.53
N LEU A 263 -1.26 4.09 -13.50
CA LEU A 263 -1.65 4.87 -14.68
C LEU A 263 -2.74 4.15 -15.48
N ALA A 264 -2.62 2.83 -15.69
CA ALA A 264 -3.67 2.03 -16.32
C ALA A 264 -4.99 2.13 -15.55
N THR A 265 -4.93 2.13 -14.20
CA THR A 265 -6.11 2.33 -13.36
C THR A 265 -6.75 3.70 -13.63
N LEU A 266 -5.95 4.78 -13.66
CA LEU A 266 -6.44 6.12 -13.95
C LEU A 266 -7.15 6.19 -15.32
N LEU A 267 -6.55 5.60 -16.34
CA LEU A 267 -7.07 5.62 -17.71
C LEU A 267 -8.34 4.78 -17.89
N ILE A 268 -8.49 3.68 -17.13
CA ILE A 268 -9.64 2.78 -17.23
C ILE A 268 -10.78 3.22 -16.30
N ALA A 269 -10.47 3.53 -15.05
CA ALA A 269 -11.46 3.87 -14.02
C ALA A 269 -11.84 5.36 -13.97
N GLY A 270 -11.04 6.24 -14.59
CA GLY A 270 -11.20 7.69 -14.49
C GLY A 270 -10.64 8.30 -13.20
N TYR A 271 -10.12 7.49 -12.27
CA TYR A 271 -9.46 7.97 -11.07
C TYR A 271 -8.33 7.03 -10.62
N PRO A 272 -7.32 7.54 -9.87
CA PRO A 272 -6.17 6.75 -9.48
C PRO A 272 -6.51 5.58 -8.55
N TRP A 273 -5.57 4.64 -8.46
CA TRP A 273 -5.67 3.49 -7.58
C TRP A 273 -5.84 3.89 -6.11
N GLY A 274 -6.84 3.29 -5.47
CA GLY A 274 -7.13 3.34 -4.04
C GLY A 274 -7.44 1.94 -3.50
N ILE A 275 -7.62 1.84 -2.17
CA ILE A 275 -7.84 0.56 -1.47
C ILE A 275 -8.89 0.72 -0.37
N THR A 276 -8.70 1.72 0.48
CA THR A 276 -9.41 1.80 1.77
C THR A 276 -10.90 2.12 1.66
N PHE A 277 -11.39 2.55 0.50
CA PHE A 277 -12.83 2.68 0.27
C PHE A 277 -13.54 1.33 0.30
N ALA A 278 -12.96 0.31 -0.32
CA ALA A 278 -13.53 -1.03 -0.35
C ALA A 278 -13.71 -1.59 1.07
N PHE A 279 -12.74 -1.36 1.96
CA PHE A 279 -12.83 -1.84 3.34
C PHE A 279 -14.00 -1.23 4.11
N GLY A 280 -14.24 0.08 3.97
CA GLY A 280 -15.41 0.73 4.53
C GLY A 280 -16.72 0.20 3.93
N LEU A 281 -16.75 -0.02 2.60
CA LEU A 281 -17.91 -0.56 1.89
C LEU A 281 -18.22 -2.00 2.33
N TRP A 282 -17.22 -2.87 2.41
CA TRP A 282 -17.40 -4.27 2.82
C TRP A 282 -17.96 -4.35 4.23
N GLY A 283 -17.41 -3.55 5.16
CA GLY A 283 -17.93 -3.48 6.52
C GLY A 283 -19.36 -2.92 6.59
N ALA A 284 -19.67 -1.88 5.81
CA ALA A 284 -21.02 -1.33 5.71
C ALA A 284 -22.02 -2.35 5.15
N LYS A 285 -21.67 -3.08 4.09
CA LYS A 285 -22.50 -4.15 3.51
C LYS A 285 -22.73 -5.31 4.50
N VAL A 286 -21.72 -5.68 5.28
CA VAL A 286 -21.88 -6.67 6.37
C VAL A 286 -22.87 -6.16 7.41
N LEU A 287 -22.78 -4.90 7.81
CA LEU A 287 -23.74 -4.30 8.76
C LEU A 287 -25.16 -4.23 8.18
N GLN A 288 -25.32 -3.89 6.89
CA GLN A 288 -26.62 -3.96 6.21
C GLN A 288 -27.21 -5.36 6.21
N ALA A 289 -26.38 -6.38 5.93
CA ALA A 289 -26.81 -7.78 5.98
C ALA A 289 -27.25 -8.21 7.40
N LEU A 290 -26.74 -7.54 8.44
CA LEU A 290 -27.15 -7.73 9.84
C LEU A 290 -28.36 -6.86 10.24
N GLY A 291 -28.96 -6.11 9.31
CA GLY A 291 -30.15 -5.29 9.54
C GLY A 291 -29.88 -3.85 9.99
N VAL A 292 -28.63 -3.39 9.93
CA VAL A 292 -28.28 -2.00 10.25
C VAL A 292 -28.48 -1.12 9.03
N ASP A 293 -29.35 -0.11 9.13
CA ASP A 293 -29.51 0.87 8.06
C ASP A 293 -28.29 1.81 8.01
N MET A 294 -27.43 1.63 7.00
CA MET A 294 -26.24 2.47 6.82
C MET A 294 -26.56 3.90 6.35
N ALA A 295 -27.75 4.15 5.78
CA ALA A 295 -28.15 5.48 5.34
C ALA A 295 -28.41 6.45 6.51
N GLN A 296 -28.49 5.95 7.75
CA GLN A 296 -28.60 6.80 8.94
C GLN A 296 -27.36 7.69 9.16
N TRP A 297 -26.21 7.34 8.58
CA TRP A 297 -24.98 8.12 8.68
C TRP A 297 -24.76 8.95 7.42
N ALA A 298 -24.57 10.26 7.58
CA ALA A 298 -24.49 11.23 6.48
C ALA A 298 -23.43 10.90 5.40
N PHE A 299 -22.32 10.23 5.75
CA PHE A 299 -21.33 9.81 4.75
C PHE A 299 -21.94 8.92 3.67
N TRP A 300 -22.84 8.02 4.05
CA TRP A 300 -23.47 7.06 3.16
C TRP A 300 -24.65 7.63 2.36
N THR A 301 -25.00 8.90 2.58
CA THR A 301 -26.01 9.62 1.80
C THR A 301 -25.40 10.54 0.74
N TRP A 302 -24.07 10.65 0.67
CA TRP A 302 -23.38 11.38 -0.39
C TRP A 302 -23.41 10.60 -1.71
N ASP A 303 -23.30 11.30 -2.84
CA ASP A 303 -23.52 10.75 -4.19
C ASP A 303 -22.78 9.43 -4.43
N TYR A 304 -21.45 9.40 -4.29
CA TYR A 304 -20.67 8.19 -4.56
C TYR A 304 -20.85 7.08 -3.50
N PRO A 305 -20.76 7.36 -2.18
CA PRO A 305 -21.02 6.35 -1.15
C PRO A 305 -22.44 5.73 -1.23
N ALA A 306 -23.47 6.52 -1.51
CA ALA A 306 -24.84 6.04 -1.63
C ALA A 306 -24.99 5.07 -2.82
N LEU A 307 -24.42 5.42 -3.98
CA LEU A 307 -24.36 4.54 -5.15
C LEU A 307 -23.64 3.23 -4.84
N ALA A 308 -22.45 3.31 -4.25
CA ALA A 308 -21.67 2.13 -3.87
C ALA A 308 -22.40 1.24 -2.84
N LEU A 309 -23.19 1.84 -1.96
CA LEU A 309 -23.99 1.14 -0.96
C LEU A 309 -25.24 0.48 -1.55
N ALA A 310 -25.77 0.97 -2.67
CA ALA A 310 -26.86 0.32 -3.40
C ALA A 310 -26.35 -0.86 -4.24
N ASP A 311 -25.20 -0.71 -4.90
CA ASP A 311 -24.67 -1.68 -5.86
C ASP A 311 -23.92 -2.87 -5.23
N SER A 312 -23.67 -3.90 -6.05
CA SER A 312 -22.81 -5.04 -5.70
C SER A 312 -21.35 -4.60 -5.50
N VAL A 313 -20.64 -5.23 -4.57
CA VAL A 313 -19.18 -5.04 -4.39
C VAL A 313 -18.39 -5.48 -5.62
N LEU A 314 -18.98 -6.28 -6.51
CA LEU A 314 -18.38 -6.71 -7.78
C LEU A 314 -18.45 -5.64 -8.88
N VAL A 315 -19.26 -4.59 -8.68
CA VAL A 315 -19.33 -3.43 -9.60
C VAL A 315 -18.40 -2.31 -9.14
N ASN A 316 -18.13 -2.24 -7.83
CA ASN A 316 -17.26 -1.24 -7.24
C ASN A 316 -15.79 -1.44 -7.66
N VAL A 317 -15.26 -0.47 -8.41
CA VAL A 317 -13.89 -0.47 -8.94
C VAL A 317 -12.83 -0.81 -7.88
N VAL A 318 -12.88 -0.15 -6.71
CA VAL A 318 -11.87 -0.35 -5.65
C VAL A 318 -11.94 -1.77 -5.11
N SER A 319 -13.14 -2.30 -4.89
CA SER A 319 -13.36 -3.66 -4.39
C SER A 319 -12.86 -4.71 -5.40
N VAL A 320 -13.18 -4.53 -6.69
CA VAL A 320 -12.73 -5.42 -7.77
C VAL A 320 -11.21 -5.46 -7.87
N MET A 321 -10.57 -4.29 -7.84
CA MET A 321 -9.11 -4.20 -7.84
C MET A 321 -8.50 -4.85 -6.60
N ASP A 322 -9.11 -4.70 -5.43
CA ASP A 322 -8.66 -5.31 -4.18
C ASP A 322 -8.77 -6.85 -4.21
N PHE A 323 -9.85 -7.40 -4.77
CA PHE A 323 -9.96 -8.84 -5.02
C PHE A 323 -8.89 -9.33 -5.99
N GLY A 324 -8.66 -8.59 -7.08
CA GLY A 324 -7.59 -8.86 -8.03
C GLY A 324 -6.22 -8.87 -7.33
N LEU A 325 -5.93 -7.87 -6.50
CA LEU A 325 -4.69 -7.74 -5.75
C LEU A 325 -4.48 -8.92 -4.79
N LEU A 326 -5.52 -9.29 -4.05
CA LEU A 326 -5.47 -10.43 -3.14
C LEU A 326 -5.15 -11.73 -3.89
N LEU A 327 -5.85 -12.00 -5.00
CA LEU A 327 -5.64 -13.20 -5.81
C LEU A 327 -4.32 -13.19 -6.57
N GLY A 328 -3.87 -12.03 -7.05
CA GLY A 328 -2.57 -11.86 -7.68
C GLY A 328 -1.42 -12.12 -6.70
N ALA A 329 -1.56 -11.67 -5.45
CA ALA A 329 -0.60 -11.97 -4.40
C ALA A 329 -0.61 -13.47 -4.01
N MET A 330 -1.79 -14.10 -3.98
CA MET A 330 -1.92 -15.55 -3.77
C MET A 330 -1.23 -16.34 -4.88
N LEU A 331 -1.46 -15.96 -6.14
CA LEU A 331 -0.81 -16.54 -7.31
C LEU A 331 0.71 -16.39 -7.24
N ALA A 332 1.21 -15.19 -6.97
CA ALA A 332 2.64 -14.91 -6.81
C ALA A 332 3.27 -15.72 -5.66
N ALA A 333 2.56 -15.87 -4.55
CA ALA A 333 3.02 -16.68 -3.41
C ALA A 333 3.07 -18.18 -3.73
N GLY A 334 2.10 -18.69 -4.49
CA GLY A 334 2.08 -20.07 -4.99
C GLY A 334 3.21 -20.35 -5.99
N LEU A 335 3.41 -19.45 -6.96
CA LEU A 335 4.51 -19.53 -7.94
C LEU A 335 5.90 -19.48 -7.27
N ALA A 336 6.03 -18.70 -6.19
CA ALA A 336 7.25 -18.63 -5.39
C ALA A 336 7.43 -19.81 -4.41
N GLY A 337 6.42 -20.68 -4.24
CA GLY A 337 6.45 -21.77 -3.24
C GLY A 337 6.53 -21.27 -1.79
N ARG A 338 5.96 -20.09 -1.50
CA ARG A 338 6.08 -19.36 -0.23
C ARG A 338 4.74 -19.02 0.42
N PHE A 339 3.64 -19.57 -0.09
CA PHE A 339 2.32 -19.40 0.52
C PHE A 339 2.31 -19.87 1.99
N ASN A 340 1.62 -19.12 2.85
CA ASN A 340 1.47 -19.38 4.28
C ASN A 340 2.79 -19.49 5.08
N ARG A 341 3.93 -19.01 4.55
CA ARG A 341 5.23 -19.11 5.25
C ARG A 341 5.22 -18.38 6.61
N ALA A 342 4.54 -17.23 6.68
CA ALA A 342 4.53 -16.38 7.87
C ALA A 342 3.67 -16.94 9.02
N SER A 343 2.70 -17.81 8.74
CA SER A 343 1.77 -18.33 9.77
C SER A 343 2.14 -19.71 10.30
N ARG A 344 3.31 -20.24 9.92
CA ARG A 344 3.82 -21.53 10.44
C ARG A 344 4.20 -21.48 11.91
N ARG A 345 4.34 -20.28 12.48
CA ARG A 345 4.65 -20.07 13.90
C ARG A 345 3.39 -19.66 14.64
N PRO A 346 3.22 -20.08 15.91
CA PRO A 346 2.08 -19.67 16.73
C PRO A 346 2.07 -18.15 16.89
N LEU A 347 0.87 -17.58 16.90
CA LEU A 347 0.66 -16.14 17.06
C LEU A 347 0.57 -15.79 18.55
N PRO A 348 1.56 -15.08 19.12
CA PRO A 348 1.51 -14.69 20.52
C PRO A 348 0.41 -13.63 20.73
N ALA A 349 -0.30 -13.70 21.85
CA ALA A 349 -1.41 -12.80 22.17
C ALA A 349 -1.04 -11.31 22.03
N ARG A 350 0.16 -10.92 22.46
CA ARG A 350 0.66 -9.54 22.33
C ARG A 350 0.73 -9.06 20.87
N SER A 351 1.09 -9.94 19.94
CA SER A 351 1.15 -9.65 18.51
C SER A 351 -0.24 -9.49 17.90
N ILE A 352 -1.22 -10.26 18.39
CA ILE A 352 -2.63 -10.12 18.03
C ILE A 352 -3.18 -8.79 18.55
N THR A 353 -2.90 -8.42 19.81
CA THR A 353 -3.30 -7.12 20.36
C THR A 353 -2.74 -5.95 19.52
N ALA A 354 -1.48 -6.03 19.10
CA ALA A 354 -0.91 -5.03 18.19
C ALA A 354 -1.59 -5.00 16.81
N ALA A 355 -1.97 -6.16 16.26
CA ALA A 355 -2.72 -6.25 15.01
C ALA A 355 -4.12 -5.64 15.14
N VAL A 356 -4.80 -5.86 16.26
CA VAL A 356 -6.13 -5.28 16.56
C VAL A 356 -6.04 -3.76 16.65
N ILE A 357 -5.17 -3.25 17.52
CA ILE A 357 -4.98 -1.79 17.70
C ILE A 357 -4.53 -1.17 16.37
N GLY A 358 -3.55 -1.79 15.71
CA GLY A 358 -3.02 -1.31 14.43
C GLY A 358 -4.08 -1.24 13.34
N GLY A 359 -4.88 -2.29 13.18
CA GLY A 359 -5.97 -2.32 12.20
C GLY A 359 -7.04 -1.28 12.49
N LEU A 360 -7.53 -1.16 13.74
CA LEU A 360 -8.53 -0.14 14.10
C LEU A 360 -8.00 1.29 13.82
N SER A 361 -6.78 1.59 14.24
CA SER A 361 -6.14 2.89 13.98
C SER A 361 -5.94 3.17 12.50
N MET A 362 -5.53 2.16 11.71
CA MET A 362 -5.42 2.30 10.26
C MET A 362 -6.78 2.52 9.59
N GLY A 363 -7.80 1.76 9.96
CA GLY A 363 -9.15 1.88 9.41
C GLY A 363 -9.71 3.28 9.60
N TYR A 364 -9.70 3.73 10.85
CA TYR A 364 -10.20 5.05 11.21
C TYR A 364 -9.36 6.15 10.56
N GLY A 365 -8.03 6.06 10.71
CA GLY A 365 -7.09 7.04 10.16
C GLY A 365 -7.13 7.14 8.64
N ALA A 366 -7.30 6.03 7.92
CA ALA A 366 -7.39 6.03 6.47
C ALA A 366 -8.64 6.77 5.96
N ARG A 367 -9.73 6.77 6.74
CA ARG A 367 -10.95 7.48 6.34
C ARG A 367 -10.84 8.98 6.54
N LEU A 368 -10.32 9.39 7.70
CA LEU A 368 -10.07 10.80 8.03
C LEU A 368 -8.95 11.41 7.18
N GLY A 369 -7.93 10.62 6.86
CA GLY A 369 -6.78 11.01 6.04
C GLY A 369 -6.98 10.83 4.53
N PHE A 370 -8.22 10.56 4.08
CA PHE A 370 -8.60 10.40 2.67
C PHE A 370 -7.80 9.33 1.90
N GLY A 371 -7.23 8.35 2.61
CA GLY A 371 -6.49 7.26 2.00
C GLY A 371 -5.42 6.66 2.90
N CYS A 372 -4.78 5.62 2.37
CA CYS A 372 -3.57 5.01 2.91
C CYS A 372 -2.33 5.46 2.12
N ASN A 373 -1.19 4.77 2.28
CA ASN A 373 0.00 5.01 1.46
C ASN A 373 -0.26 4.93 -0.06
N ILE A 374 -1.23 4.12 -0.49
CA ILE A 374 -1.59 4.04 -1.92
C ILE A 374 -2.46 5.23 -2.31
N GLY A 375 -3.65 5.37 -1.72
CA GLY A 375 -4.58 6.45 -2.11
C GLY A 375 -4.05 7.85 -1.81
N ALA A 376 -3.63 8.11 -0.57
CA ALA A 376 -3.28 9.46 -0.15
C ALA A 376 -1.84 9.85 -0.54
N MET A 377 -0.86 9.00 -0.27
CA MET A 377 0.54 9.32 -0.60
C MET A 377 0.86 9.07 -2.07
N PHE A 378 0.69 7.85 -2.56
CA PHE A 378 1.12 7.48 -3.91
C PHE A 378 0.27 8.15 -4.99
N SER A 379 -1.04 7.93 -4.96
CA SER A 379 -1.98 8.52 -5.92
C SER A 379 -2.17 10.02 -5.69
N GLY A 380 -2.23 10.50 -4.45
CA GLY A 380 -2.33 11.94 -4.16
C GLY A 380 -1.15 12.76 -4.66
N ILE A 381 0.10 12.33 -4.40
CA ILE A 381 1.29 13.03 -4.91
C ILE A 381 1.41 12.87 -6.44
N ALA A 382 1.12 11.69 -7.00
CA ALA A 382 1.11 11.50 -8.45
C ALA A 382 0.11 12.46 -9.14
N SER A 383 -1.06 12.67 -8.52
CA SER A 383 -2.07 13.64 -8.95
C SER A 383 -1.77 15.10 -8.57
N ALA A 384 -0.55 15.41 -8.11
CA ALA A 384 -0.12 16.76 -7.74
C ALA A 384 -0.97 17.43 -6.65
N SER A 385 -1.55 16.64 -5.76
CA SER A 385 -2.31 17.13 -4.62
C SER A 385 -1.41 17.50 -3.45
N LEU A 386 -1.62 18.67 -2.85
CA LEU A 386 -0.91 19.06 -1.63
C LEU A 386 -1.23 18.12 -0.45
N HIS A 387 -2.43 17.55 -0.41
CA HIS A 387 -2.85 16.66 0.67
C HIS A 387 -1.91 15.45 0.81
N GLY A 388 -1.40 14.90 -0.29
CA GLY A 388 -0.54 13.72 -0.27
C GLY A 388 0.81 13.98 0.39
N TRP A 389 1.35 15.19 0.23
CA TRP A 389 2.59 15.62 0.88
C TRP A 389 2.41 15.83 2.39
N ILE A 390 1.30 16.45 2.79
CA ILE A 390 0.96 16.64 4.21
C ILE A 390 0.67 15.29 4.86
N TRP A 391 -0.05 14.41 4.17
CA TRP A 391 -0.30 13.04 4.59
C TRP A 391 1.00 12.30 4.85
N PHE A 392 1.96 12.37 3.92
CA PHE A 392 3.28 11.73 4.07
C PHE A 392 3.99 12.19 5.35
N ALA A 393 4.07 13.50 5.58
CA ALA A 393 4.72 14.05 6.76
C ALA A 393 4.02 13.63 8.06
N CYS A 394 2.70 13.76 8.13
CA CYS A 394 1.91 13.44 9.33
C CYS A 394 1.90 11.94 9.63
N ALA A 395 1.77 11.10 8.60
CA ALA A 395 1.86 9.65 8.74
C ALA A 395 3.27 9.24 9.17
N PHE A 396 4.32 9.88 8.65
CA PHE A 396 5.69 9.58 9.08
C PHE A 396 5.89 9.91 10.56
N ALA A 397 5.38 11.06 11.02
CA ALA A 397 5.39 11.43 12.44
C ALA A 397 4.64 10.40 13.31
N GLY A 398 3.43 10.01 12.92
CA GLY A 398 2.66 8.97 13.64
C GLY A 398 3.36 7.60 13.65
N SER A 399 4.03 7.25 12.54
CA SER A 399 4.83 6.05 12.43
C SER A 399 5.99 6.01 13.43
N LEU A 400 6.58 7.15 13.81
CA LEU A 400 7.64 7.17 14.84
C LEU A 400 7.11 6.68 16.20
N ALA A 401 5.91 7.12 16.58
CA ALA A 401 5.24 6.66 17.80
C ALA A 401 4.93 5.16 17.73
N GLY A 402 4.39 4.70 16.59
CA GLY A 402 4.11 3.28 16.37
C GLY A 402 5.37 2.40 16.44
N ILE A 403 6.48 2.84 15.83
CA ILE A 403 7.78 2.14 15.89
C ILE A 403 8.27 2.01 17.34
N ARG A 404 8.18 3.09 18.12
CA ARG A 404 8.63 3.10 19.53
C ARG A 404 7.81 2.15 20.40
N LEU A 405 6.54 1.92 20.07
CA LEU A 405 5.63 1.07 20.84
C LEU A 405 5.72 -0.42 20.48
N ARG A 406 6.24 -0.79 19.31
CA ARG A 406 6.38 -2.19 18.85
C ARG A 406 7.00 -3.15 19.87
N PRO A 407 8.09 -2.80 20.59
CA PRO A 407 8.73 -3.72 21.54
C PRO A 407 7.80 -4.15 22.68
N TRP A 408 6.84 -3.31 23.08
CA TRP A 408 5.89 -3.63 24.16
C TRP A 408 4.97 -4.80 23.77
N PHE A 409 4.75 -4.98 22.46
CA PHE A 409 3.97 -6.08 21.91
C PHE A 409 4.82 -7.30 21.50
N GLY A 410 6.12 -7.29 21.80
CA GLY A 410 7.04 -8.36 21.39
C GLY A 410 7.24 -8.44 19.88
N LEU A 411 7.07 -7.32 19.16
CA LEU A 411 7.33 -7.23 17.73
C LEU A 411 8.79 -6.84 17.49
N ASP A 412 9.39 -7.44 16.47
CA ASP A 412 10.76 -7.14 16.08
C ASP A 412 10.96 -5.66 15.75
N GLN A 413 12.17 -5.17 16.06
CA GLN A 413 12.67 -3.84 15.69
C GLN A 413 13.07 -3.80 14.21
#